data_AF-A0A174NJ70-F1
#
_entry.id   AF-A0A174NJ70-F1
#
_cell.length_a   1.000
_cell.length_b   1.000
_cell.length_c   1.000
_cell.angle_alpha   90.00
_cell.angle_beta   90.00
_cell.angle_gamma   90.00
#
_symmetry.space_group_name_H-M   'P 1'
#
loop_
_entity.id
_entity.type
_entity.pdbx_description
1 polymer ?
#
loop_
_entity_poly.entity_id
_entity_poly.type
_entity_poly.pdbx_seq_one_letter_code
_entity_poly.pdbx_strand_id
1 'polypeptide(L)'
;MRIYENKDELKNEINKSLLNEVYTNKATTEYRETKLANLRVIIRKPYCEIDTENVATLQFLDLIKEVVDISEVDGEELTNRLIDYMKKKNIKFENLKPFLPYYPERIYKNMIIRDSADIF
;
A
#
# COMPACT_ATOMS: atom_id res chain seq x y z
N MET A 1 19.30 2.41 15.73
CA MET A 1 20.20 3.30 14.95
C MET A 1 20.79 2.47 13.82
N ARG A 2 20.37 2.68 12.57
CA ARG A 2 20.97 2.00 11.41
C ARG A 2 22.19 2.81 10.96
N ILE A 3 23.35 2.15 10.89
CA ILE A 3 24.62 2.73 10.47
C ILE A 3 24.85 2.28 9.04
N TYR A 4 25.12 3.22 8.13
CA TYR A 4 25.38 2.94 6.72
C TYR A 4 26.88 3.11 6.47
N GLU A 5 27.53 2.11 5.89
CA GLU A 5 28.99 2.08 5.74
C GLU A 5 29.46 2.93 4.55
N ASN A 6 28.59 3.18 3.57
CA ASN A 6 28.92 3.95 2.38
C ASN A 6 27.83 4.99 2.00
N LYS A 7 28.26 6.14 1.48
CA LYS A 7 27.41 7.14 0.80
C LYS A 7 26.54 6.55 -0.31
N ASP A 8 26.97 5.52 -1.03
CA ASP A 8 26.18 4.86 -2.07
C ASP A 8 25.06 3.99 -1.50
N GLU A 9 25.29 3.32 -0.35
CA GLU A 9 24.23 2.60 0.38
C GLU A 9 23.21 3.58 0.94
N LEU A 10 23.68 4.69 1.53
CA LEU A 10 22.80 5.75 2.01
C LEU A 10 21.99 6.35 0.85
N LYS A 11 22.61 6.58 -0.31
CA LYS A 11 21.91 7.07 -1.52
C LYS A 11 20.93 6.05 -2.08
N ASN A 12 21.25 4.75 -2.08
CA ASN A 12 20.34 3.72 -2.54
C ASN A 12 19.15 3.56 -1.60
N GLU A 13 19.38 3.60 -0.28
CA GLU A 13 18.30 3.52 0.71
C GLU A 13 17.41 4.77 0.67
N ILE A 14 18.02 5.96 0.52
CA ILE A 14 17.28 7.21 0.31
C ILE A 14 16.51 7.17 -1.03
N ASN A 15 17.10 6.68 -2.13
CA ASN A 15 16.39 6.57 -3.42
C ASN A 15 15.29 5.52 -3.38
N LYS A 16 15.47 4.44 -2.62
CA LYS A 16 14.43 3.42 -2.35
C LYS A 16 13.30 4.02 -1.53
N SER A 17 13.62 4.86 -0.54
CA SER A 17 12.65 5.60 0.27
C SER A 17 11.98 6.78 -0.47
N LEU A 18 12.59 7.31 -1.52
CA LEU A 18 12.07 8.41 -2.35
C LEU A 18 11.46 7.94 -3.67
N LEU A 19 11.30 6.63 -3.84
CA LEU A 19 10.75 6.04 -5.05
C LEU A 19 9.24 6.25 -5.06
N ASN A 20 8.77 7.15 -5.92
CA ASN A 20 7.36 7.50 -5.99
C ASN A 20 6.68 6.63 -7.05
N GLU A 21 5.94 5.60 -6.62
CA GLU A 21 5.07 4.84 -7.53
C GLU A 21 3.73 5.59 -7.69
N VAL A 22 3.29 5.78 -8.93
CA VAL A 22 2.04 6.45 -9.28
C VAL A 22 1.23 5.54 -10.21
N TYR A 23 0.03 5.18 -9.77
CA TYR A 23 -0.95 4.49 -10.59
C TYR A 23 -1.88 5.50 -11.26
N THR A 24 -2.09 5.39 -12.56
CA THR A 24 -2.97 6.32 -13.30
C THR A 24 -3.68 5.64 -14.47
N ASN A 25 -4.97 5.94 -14.65
CA ASN A 25 -5.77 5.46 -15.80
C ASN A 25 -5.20 5.92 -17.15
N LYS A 26 -4.35 6.95 -17.16
CA LYS A 26 -3.67 7.46 -18.36
C LYS A 26 -2.39 6.68 -18.70
N ALA A 27 -2.00 5.71 -17.89
CA ALA A 27 -0.83 4.89 -18.15
C ALA A 27 -1.12 3.96 -19.35
N THR A 28 -0.33 4.11 -20.40
CA THR A 28 -0.45 3.29 -21.62
C THR A 28 0.27 1.95 -21.51
N THR A 29 1.15 1.81 -20.51
CA THR A 29 1.99 0.63 -20.27
C THR A 29 1.89 0.17 -18.82
N GLU A 30 1.98 -1.14 -18.58
CA GLU A 30 1.91 -1.75 -17.24
C GLU A 30 2.97 -1.20 -16.27
N TYR A 31 4.17 -0.93 -16.79
CA TYR A 31 5.29 -0.39 -16.02
C TYR A 31 6.08 0.60 -16.87
N ARG A 32 6.31 1.80 -16.34
CA ARG A 32 7.18 2.81 -16.96
C ARG A 32 7.95 3.57 -15.88
N GLU A 33 9.26 3.41 -15.86
CA GLU A 33 10.13 4.27 -15.06
C GLU A 33 10.36 5.58 -15.81
N THR A 34 10.18 6.71 -15.12
CA THR A 34 10.51 8.04 -15.63
C THR A 34 11.25 8.86 -14.59
N LYS A 35 12.05 9.82 -15.05
CA LYS A 35 12.78 10.73 -14.16
C LYS A 35 12.15 12.12 -14.24
N LEU A 36 11.64 12.61 -13.12
CA LEU A 36 11.17 13.98 -12.99
C LEU A 36 12.21 14.77 -12.19
N ALA A 37 13.01 15.60 -12.88
CA ALA A 37 14.17 16.28 -12.31
C ALA A 37 15.16 15.29 -11.65
N ASN A 38 15.28 15.30 -10.31
CA ASN A 38 16.11 14.36 -9.55
C ASN A 38 15.32 13.20 -8.93
N LEU A 39 14.00 13.15 -9.12
CA LEU A 39 13.14 12.10 -8.58
C LEU A 39 12.91 11.01 -9.63
N ARG A 40 13.01 9.75 -9.18
CA ARG A 40 12.57 8.60 -9.96
C ARG A 40 11.10 8.34 -9.64
N VAL A 41 10.29 8.28 -10.68
CA VAL A 41 8.86 8.04 -10.59
C VAL A 41 8.54 6.81 -11.42
N ILE A 42 7.89 5.83 -10.83
CA ILE A 42 7.39 4.66 -11.55
C ILE A 42 5.93 4.90 -11.83
N ILE A 43 5.56 4.94 -13.10
CA ILE A 43 4.17 5.02 -13.54
C ILE A 43 3.71 3.60 -13.84
N ARG A 44 2.62 3.17 -13.19
CA ARG A 44 2.00 1.87 -13.43
C ARG A 44 0.58 2.02 -13.91
N LYS A 45 0.14 1.04 -14.69
CA LYS A 45 -1.28 0.91 -15.02
C LYS A 45 -2.00 0.34 -13.80
N PRO A 46 -3.12 0.95 -13.39
CA PRO A 46 -3.89 0.42 -12.28
C PRO A 46 -4.60 -0.88 -12.67
N TYR A 47 -4.77 -1.77 -11.69
CA TYR A 47 -5.46 -3.05 -11.85
C TYR A 47 -6.95 -2.87 -12.22
N CYS A 48 -7.54 -1.73 -11.84
CA CYS A 48 -8.90 -1.31 -12.18
C CYS A 48 -8.92 0.17 -12.55
N GLU A 49 -10.02 0.64 -13.15
CA GLU A 49 -10.19 2.06 -13.42
C GLU A 49 -10.31 2.83 -12.09
N ILE A 50 -9.39 3.76 -11.86
CA ILE A 50 -9.36 4.59 -10.64
C ILE A 50 -10.44 5.68 -10.73
N ASP A 51 -11.30 5.78 -9.74
CA ASP A 51 -12.34 6.79 -9.57
C ASP A 51 -12.30 7.41 -8.17
N THR A 52 -13.05 8.48 -7.92
CA THR A 52 -13.04 9.17 -6.61
C THR A 52 -13.54 8.31 -5.45
N GLU A 53 -14.26 7.23 -5.70
CA GLU A 53 -14.82 6.34 -4.69
C GLU A 53 -13.82 5.22 -4.31
N ASN A 54 -13.05 4.76 -5.29
CA ASN A 54 -12.11 3.65 -5.13
C ASN A 54 -10.67 4.09 -4.82
N VAL A 55 -10.29 5.35 -5.10
CA VAL A 55 -8.94 5.89 -4.79
C VAL A 55 -8.55 5.61 -3.34
N ALA A 56 -9.44 5.88 -2.39
CA ALA A 56 -9.15 5.68 -0.97
C ALA A 56 -8.92 4.20 -0.63
N THR A 57 -9.69 3.31 -1.26
CA THR A 57 -9.60 1.86 -1.10
C THR A 57 -8.30 1.31 -1.69
N LEU A 58 -7.94 1.74 -2.90
CA LEU A 58 -6.71 1.33 -3.58
C LEU A 58 -5.47 1.84 -2.86
N GLN A 59 -5.46 3.12 -2.45
CA GLN A 59 -4.38 3.69 -1.64
C GLN A 59 -4.21 2.94 -0.32
N PHE A 60 -5.31 2.51 0.29
CA PHE A 60 -5.23 1.71 1.51
C PHE A 60 -4.60 0.33 1.25
N LEU A 61 -4.96 -0.35 0.16
CA LEU A 61 -4.36 -1.64 -0.18
C LEU A 61 -2.85 -1.54 -0.47
N ASP A 62 -2.43 -0.49 -1.18
CA ASP A 62 -1.01 -0.19 -1.40
C ASP A 62 -0.29 0.04 -0.07
N LEU A 63 -0.89 0.81 0.84
CA LEU A 63 -0.35 1.03 2.17
C LEU A 63 -0.18 -0.28 2.93
N ILE A 64 -1.18 -1.17 2.92
CA ILE A 64 -1.06 -2.43 3.67
C ILE A 64 0.06 -3.29 3.09
N LYS A 65 0.20 -3.35 1.76
CA LYS A 65 1.28 -4.09 1.11
C LYS A 65 2.66 -3.65 1.60
N GLU A 66 2.90 -2.34 1.68
CA GLU A 66 4.17 -1.82 2.18
C GLU A 66 4.33 -2.04 3.68
N VAL A 67 3.31 -1.69 4.47
CA VAL A 67 3.34 -1.77 5.93
C VAL A 67 3.60 -3.19 6.40
N VAL A 68 3.05 -4.22 5.76
CA VAL A 68 3.32 -5.62 6.12
C VAL A 68 4.80 -6.00 5.93
N ASP A 69 5.50 -5.39 4.98
CA ASP A 69 6.92 -5.69 4.72
C ASP A 69 7.87 -4.83 5.59
N ILE A 70 7.43 -3.64 6.05
CA ILE A 70 8.30 -2.69 6.80
C ILE A 70 7.95 -2.50 8.28
N SER A 71 6.77 -2.92 8.71
CA SER A 71 6.30 -2.66 10.08
C SER A 71 7.14 -3.41 11.10
N GLU A 72 7.51 -2.71 12.18
CA GLU A 72 8.09 -3.35 13.38
C GLU A 72 7.01 -4.02 14.24
N VAL A 73 5.74 -3.73 13.93
CA VAL A 73 4.56 -4.15 14.70
C VAL A 73 3.74 -5.12 13.86
N ASP A 74 3.44 -6.29 14.42
CA ASP A 74 2.76 -7.38 13.71
C ASP A 74 1.48 -7.84 14.44
N GLY A 75 0.71 -8.68 13.75
CA GLY A 75 -0.44 -9.37 14.35
C GLY A 75 -1.60 -8.44 14.67
N GLU A 76 -2.08 -8.48 15.92
CA GLU A 76 -3.30 -7.81 16.34
C GLU A 76 -3.17 -6.28 16.40
N GLU A 77 -2.02 -5.78 16.86
CA GLU A 77 -1.78 -4.34 16.99
C GLU A 77 -1.75 -3.65 15.63
N LEU A 78 -1.06 -4.25 14.66
CA LEU A 78 -1.05 -3.75 13.29
C LEU A 78 -2.47 -3.73 12.70
N THR A 79 -3.22 -4.82 12.92
CA THR A 79 -4.60 -4.94 12.44
C THR A 79 -5.50 -3.86 13.04
N ASN A 80 -5.37 -3.58 14.34
CA ASN A 80 -6.09 -2.48 15.02
C ASN A 80 -5.84 -1.13 14.34
N ARG A 81 -4.56 -0.78 14.13
CA ARG A 81 -4.18 0.50 13.51
C ARG A 81 -4.73 0.64 12.10
N LEU A 82 -4.72 -0.45 11.32
CA LEU A 82 -5.27 -0.46 9.97
C LEU A 82 -6.80 -0.30 9.98
N ILE A 83 -7.51 -0.98 10.89
CA ILE A 83 -8.97 -0.83 11.07
C ILE A 83 -9.32 0.62 11.47
N ASP A 84 -8.56 1.21 12.39
CA ASP A 84 -8.77 2.60 12.80
C ASP A 84 -8.55 3.58 11.64
N TYR A 85 -7.55 3.31 10.79
CA TYR A 85 -7.33 4.07 9.58
C TYR A 85 -8.50 3.95 8.59
N MET A 86 -9.01 2.74 8.36
CA MET A 86 -10.20 2.52 7.53
C MET A 86 -11.40 3.31 8.04
N LYS A 87 -11.69 3.24 9.35
CA LYS A 87 -12.77 3.99 9.99
C LYS A 87 -12.60 5.50 9.79
N LYS A 88 -11.38 6.02 9.98
CA LYS A 88 -11.06 7.45 9.79
C LYS A 88 -11.22 7.91 8.33
N LYS A 89 -10.92 7.04 7.37
CA LYS A 89 -11.07 7.31 5.93
C LYS A 89 -12.43 6.90 5.36
N ASN A 90 -13.34 6.39 6.20
CA ASN A 90 -14.65 5.86 5.81
C ASN A 90 -14.57 4.79 4.70
N ILE A 91 -13.52 3.95 4.75
CA ILE A 91 -13.31 2.86 3.80
C ILE A 91 -14.07 1.63 4.32
N LYS A 92 -15.02 1.14 3.53
CA LYS A 92 -15.78 -0.07 3.85
C LYS A 92 -15.03 -1.32 3.40
N PHE A 93 -15.17 -2.40 4.17
CA PHE A 93 -14.58 -3.69 3.80
C PHE A 93 -15.16 -4.25 2.49
N GLU A 94 -16.44 -3.94 2.19
CA GLU A 94 -17.08 -4.32 0.93
C GLU A 94 -16.33 -3.80 -0.31
N ASN A 95 -15.76 -2.60 -0.21
CA ASN A 95 -14.97 -2.00 -1.29
C ASN A 95 -13.63 -2.72 -1.46
N LEU A 96 -13.10 -3.35 -0.42
CA LEU A 96 -11.84 -4.12 -0.47
C LEU A 96 -12.03 -5.49 -1.10
N LYS A 97 -13.18 -6.16 -0.88
CA LYS A 97 -13.51 -7.49 -1.40
C LYS A 97 -13.12 -7.72 -2.88
N PRO A 98 -13.47 -6.85 -3.85
CA PRO A 98 -13.11 -7.06 -5.25
C PRO A 98 -11.59 -7.03 -5.51
N PHE A 99 -10.83 -6.40 -4.62
CA PHE A 99 -9.38 -6.25 -4.77
C PHE A 99 -8.57 -7.29 -3.99
N LEU A 100 -9.16 -7.95 -2.98
CA LEU A 100 -8.48 -8.98 -2.17
C LEU A 100 -7.76 -10.07 -3.01
N PRO A 101 -8.29 -10.57 -4.14
CA PRO A 101 -7.60 -11.58 -4.95
C PRO A 101 -6.23 -11.13 -5.50
N TYR A 102 -6.00 -9.82 -5.62
CA TYR A 102 -4.73 -9.27 -6.11
C TYR A 102 -3.66 -9.16 -5.02
N TYR A 103 -4.02 -9.40 -3.76
CA TYR A 103 -3.13 -9.27 -2.61
C TYR A 103 -2.96 -10.60 -1.86
N PRO A 104 -1.78 -10.86 -1.26
CA PRO A 104 -1.57 -12.06 -0.45
C PRO A 104 -2.57 -12.18 0.71
N GLU A 105 -3.15 -13.37 0.92
CA GLU A 105 -4.12 -13.63 2.00
C GLU A 105 -3.65 -13.19 3.39
N ARG A 106 -2.35 -13.36 3.67
CA ARG A 106 -1.72 -12.96 4.95
C ARG A 106 -2.02 -11.51 5.34
N ILE A 107 -2.29 -10.65 4.36
CA ILE A 107 -2.49 -9.21 4.54
C ILE A 107 -3.87 -8.89 5.15
N TYR A 108 -4.91 -9.57 4.70
CA TYR A 108 -6.30 -9.27 5.09
C TYR A 108 -6.93 -10.35 5.97
N LYS A 109 -6.29 -11.50 6.14
CA LYS A 109 -6.81 -12.61 6.96
C LYS A 109 -7.17 -12.18 8.38
N ASN A 110 -6.33 -11.37 9.03
CA ASN A 110 -6.59 -10.88 10.38
C ASN A 110 -7.75 -9.88 10.44
N MET A 111 -8.01 -9.12 9.37
CA MET A 111 -9.15 -8.21 9.29
C MET A 111 -10.46 -8.97 9.14
N ILE A 112 -10.51 -9.97 8.26
CA ILE A 112 -11.72 -10.79 8.04
C ILE A 112 -12.14 -11.53 9.30
N ILE A 113 -11.17 -12.09 10.04
CA ILE A 113 -11.42 -12.80 11.28
C ILE A 113 -12.07 -11.87 12.32
N ARG A 114 -11.65 -10.61 12.38
CA ARG A 114 -12.19 -9.64 13.35
C ARG A 114 -13.53 -9.06 12.95
N ASP A 115 -13.76 -8.76 11.67
CA ASP A 115 -15.08 -8.37 11.18
C ASP A 115 -16.13 -9.46 11.45
N SER A 116 -15.72 -10.74 11.36
CA SER A 116 -16.56 -11.88 11.71
C SER A 116 -16.73 -12.08 13.24
N ALA A 117 -15.77 -11.58 14.04
CA ALA A 117 -15.80 -11.70 15.50
C ALA A 117 -16.63 -10.59 16.17
N ASP A 118 -16.75 -9.41 15.55
CA ASP A 118 -17.64 -8.32 16.00
C ASP A 118 -19.14 -8.61 15.72
N ILE A 119 -19.47 -9.79 15.19
CA ILE A 119 -20.85 -10.28 14.95
C ILE A 119 -21.31 -11.28 16.02
N PHE A 120 -20.46 -11.67 17.00
CA PHE A 120 -20.82 -12.58 18.10
C PHE A 120 -20.62 -12.00 19.49
#